data_AF-A0A7H4PAP4-F1
#
_entry.id   AF-A0A7H4PAP4-F1
#
_cell.length_a   1.000
_cell.length_b   1.000
_cell.length_c   1.000
_cell.angle_alpha   90.00
_cell.angle_beta   90.00
_cell.angle_gamma   90.00
#
_symmetry.space_group_name_H-M   'P 1'
#
loop_
_entity.id
_entity.type
_entity.pdbx_description
1 polymer ?
#
loop_
_entity_poly.entity_id
_entity_poly.type
_entity_poly.pdbx_seq_one_letter_code
_entity_poly.pdbx_strand_id
1 'polypeptide(L)' 'MLPGQGKFGIIISRIPVMQSGLKAIVGEHLPDYELSFCRSQDELTLLQLRRAVLVIADLSGGNRASRKYL' A
#
# COMPACT_ATOMS: atom_id res chain seq x y z
N MET A 1 20.28 7.13 -11.11
CA MET A 1 20.07 5.73 -10.68
C MET A 1 19.85 4.89 -11.94
N LEU A 2 20.27 3.62 -11.96
CA LEU A 2 20.17 2.79 -13.17
C LEU A 2 18.68 2.54 -13.54
N PRO A 3 18.29 2.67 -14.82
CA PRO A 3 16.96 2.30 -15.27
C PRO A 3 16.76 0.80 -15.04
N GLY A 4 15.72 0.40 -14.29
CA GLY A 4 15.37 -1.01 -14.08
C GLY A 4 15.34 -1.50 -12.63
N GLN A 5 15.68 -0.68 -11.65
CA GLN A 5 15.44 -0.98 -10.22
C GLN A 5 14.29 -0.11 -9.69
N GLY A 6 13.08 -0.29 -10.24
CA GLY A 6 11.88 0.34 -9.71
C GLY A 6 11.70 -0.04 -8.23
N LYS A 7 11.44 0.95 -7.38
CA LYS A 7 11.17 0.72 -5.95
C LYS A 7 9.77 0.11 -5.84
N PHE A 8 9.60 -0.94 -5.04
CA PHE A 8 8.29 -1.58 -4.90
C PHE A 8 7.55 -1.00 -3.69
N GLY A 9 6.30 -0.59 -3.89
CA GLY A 9 5.41 -0.07 -2.86
C GLY A 9 4.09 -0.82 -2.77
N ILE A 10 3.50 -0.84 -1.59
CA ILE A 10 2.20 -1.48 -1.33
C ILE A 10 1.23 -0.46 -0.72
N ILE A 11 0.03 -0.37 -1.27
CA ILE A 11 -1.08 0.38 -0.67
C ILE A 11 -2.11 -0.61 -0.12
N ILE A 12 -2.37 -0.54 1.18
CA ILE A 12 -3.35 -1.34 1.89
C ILE A 12 -4.54 -0.44 2.22
N SER A 13 -5.67 -0.61 1.52
CA SER A 13 -6.90 0.14 1.82
C SER A 13 -8.12 -0.66 1.37
N ARG A 14 -9.17 -0.64 2.20
CA ARG A 14 -10.49 -1.20 1.85
C ARG A 14 -11.35 -0.25 1.02
N ILE A 15 -10.99 1.02 0.97
CA ILE A 15 -11.80 2.07 0.35
C ILE A 15 -11.26 2.31 -1.07
N PRO A 16 -12.03 2.00 -2.14
CA PRO A 16 -11.54 2.12 -3.51
C PRO A 16 -11.06 3.52 -3.87
N VAL A 17 -11.74 4.57 -3.38
CA VAL A 17 -11.32 5.96 -3.63
C VAL A 17 -9.96 6.27 -2.99
N MET A 18 -9.65 5.68 -1.84
CA MET A 18 -8.33 5.84 -1.20
C MET A 18 -7.24 5.12 -1.99
N GLN A 19 -7.51 3.92 -2.52
CA GLN A 19 -6.54 3.23 -3.40
C GLN A 19 -6.21 4.07 -4.63
N SER A 20 -7.23 4.58 -5.33
CA SER A 20 -7.05 5.41 -6.52
C SER A 20 -6.35 6.74 -6.22
N GLY A 21 -6.75 7.43 -5.15
CA GLY A 21 -6.14 8.70 -4.75
C GLY A 21 -4.67 8.55 -4.38
N LEU A 22 -4.35 7.56 -3.55
CA LEU A 22 -2.97 7.26 -3.17
C LEU A 22 -2.12 6.82 -4.37
N LYS A 23 -2.68 6.05 -5.31
CA LYS A 23 -2.01 5.71 -6.56
C LYS A 23 -1.62 6.95 -7.36
N ALA A 24 -2.52 7.91 -7.49
CA ALA A 24 -2.26 9.14 -8.24
C ALA A 24 -1.14 9.97 -7.58
N ILE A 25 -1.23 10.18 -6.26
CA ILE A 25 -0.24 10.94 -5.47
C ILE A 25 1.15 10.31 -5.57
N VAL A 26 1.25 8.99 -5.41
CA VAL A 26 2.53 8.28 -5.52
C VAL A 26 3.05 8.32 -6.96
N GLY A 27 2.18 8.15 -7.96
CA GLY A 27 2.59 8.25 -9.37
C GLY A 27 3.18 9.62 -9.73
N GLU A 28 2.65 10.70 -9.13
CA GLU A 28 3.13 12.06 -9.35
C GLU A 28 4.45 12.37 -8.62
N HIS A 29 4.54 12.01 -7.33
CA HIS A 29 5.66 12.44 -6.48
C HIS A 29 6.76 11.38 -6.32
N LEU A 30 6.47 10.12 -6.63
CA LEU A 30 7.36 8.98 -6.49
C LEU A 30 7.33 8.12 -7.78
N PRO A 31 7.67 8.70 -8.95
CA PRO A 31 7.48 8.06 -10.26
C PRO A 31 8.30 6.77 -10.46
N ASP A 32 9.35 6.56 -9.68
CA ASP A 32 10.17 5.34 -9.71
C ASP A 32 9.55 4.17 -8.94
N TYR A 33 8.38 4.35 -8.32
CA TYR A 33 7.71 3.30 -7.56
C TYR A 33 6.72 2.49 -8.40
N GLU A 34 6.91 1.17 -8.43
CA GLU A 34 5.91 0.20 -8.85
C GLU A 34 4.98 -0.09 -7.67
N LEU A 35 3.66 -0.02 -7.88
CA LEU A 35 2.67 -0.17 -6.81
C LEU A 35 1.81 -1.42 -6.96
N SER A 36 1.59 -2.08 -5.82
CA SER A 36 0.56 -3.09 -5.64
C SER A 36 -0.47 -2.65 -4.59
N PHE A 37 -1.67 -3.23 -4.66
CA PHE A 37 -2.81 -2.84 -3.83
C PHE A 37 -3.42 -4.06 -3.20
N CYS A 38 -3.86 -3.94 -1.95
CA CYS A 38 -4.68 -4.92 -1.29
C CYS A 38 -5.68 -4.28 -0.32
N ARG A 39 -6.71 -5.03 0.06
CA ARG A 39 -7.74 -4.58 1.00
C ARG A 39 -7.41 -4.89 2.45
N SER A 40 -6.59 -5.89 2.70
CA SER A 40 -6.11 -6.27 4.03
C SER A 40 -4.72 -6.87 3.96
N GLN A 41 -4.09 -7.02 5.12
CA GLN A 41 -2.80 -7.69 5.26
C GLN A 41 -2.86 -9.16 4.84
N ASP A 42 -4.04 -9.81 4.93
CA ASP A 42 -4.23 -11.22 4.58
C ASP A 42 -4.11 -11.47 3.06
N GLU A 43 -4.33 -10.44 2.24
CA GLU A 43 -4.17 -10.52 0.78
C GLU A 43 -2.69 -10.36 0.34
N LEU A 44 -1.76 -10.11 1.27
CA LEU A 44 -0.34 -9.90 0.95
C LEU A 44 0.41 -11.21 0.76
N THR A 45 1.18 -11.28 -0.32
CA THR A 45 2.15 -12.37 -0.51
C THR A 45 3.49 -12.06 0.18
N LEU A 46 4.18 -13.10 0.65
CA LEU A 46 5.53 -12.96 1.21
C LEU A 46 6.52 -12.32 0.22
N LEU A 47 6.34 -12.56 -1.07
CA LEU A 47 7.17 -11.97 -2.11
C LEU A 47 6.97 -10.45 -2.18
N GLN A 48 5.73 -9.98 -2.15
CA GLN A 48 5.42 -8.54 -2.11
C GLN A 48 6.03 -7.89 -0.87
N LEU A 49 5.89 -8.53 0.30
CA LEU A 49 6.48 -8.02 1.56
C LEU A 49 8.00 -7.94 1.51
N ARG A 50 8.68 -8.93 0.94
CA ARG A 50 10.15 -8.93 0.82
C ARG A 50 10.68 -7.88 -0.15
N ARG A 51 9.92 -7.55 -1.20
CA ARG A 51 10.30 -6.53 -2.19
C ARG A 51 9.95 -5.12 -1.75
N ALA A 52 8.93 -4.96 -0.91
CA ALA A 52 8.39 -3.66 -0.55
C ALA A 52 9.40 -2.83 0.25
N VAL A 53 9.67 -1.64 -0.24
CA VAL A 53 10.45 -0.60 0.46
C VAL A 53 9.54 0.54 0.95
N LEU A 54 8.26 0.51 0.58
CA LEU A 54 7.22 1.42 1.03
C LEU A 54 5.92 0.65 1.26
N VAL A 55 5.27 0.90 2.40
CA VAL A 55 3.92 0.41 2.71
C VAL A 55 3.09 1.59 3.18
N ILE A 56 1.96 1.83 2.52
CA ILE A 56 0.96 2.84 2.91
C ILE A 56 -0.28 2.09 3.38
N ALA A 57 -0.60 2.19 4.67
CA ALA A 57 -1.77 1.55 5.24
C ALA A 57 -2.84 2.58 5.59
N ASP A 58 -4.01 2.43 4.99
CA ASP A 58 -5.20 3.23 5.28
C ASP A 58 -5.96 2.66 6.48
N LEU A 59 -6.13 3.48 7.51
CA LEU A 59 -6.80 3.13 8.76
C LEU A 59 -8.25 3.63 8.82
N SER A 60 -8.71 4.37 7.81
CA SER A 60 -10.03 5.02 7.80
C SER A 60 -11.20 4.02 7.70
N GLY A 61 -10.95 2.78 7.27
CA GLY A 61 -11.94 1.70 7.16
C GLY A 61 -12.01 0.74 8.36
N GLY A 62 -11.56 1.15 9.54
CA GLY A 62 -11.39 0.29 10.72
C GLY A 62 -12.62 -0.56 11.08
N ASN A 63 -12.43 -1.88 11.10
CA ASN A 63 -13.34 -2.81 11.77
C ASN A 63 -13.20 -2.61 13.30
N ARG A 64 -14.31 -2.64 14.05
CA ARG A 64 -14.42 -2.36 15.51
C ARG A 64 -13.58 -3.28 16.43
N ALA A 65 -12.70 -4.12 15.89
CA ALA A 65 -11.88 -5.05 16.66
C ALA A 65 -10.75 -4.36 17.46
N SER A 66 -10.33 -3.15 17.08
CA SER A 66 -9.30 -2.38 17.81
C SER A 66 -9.79 -1.79 19.15
N ARG A 67 -11.06 -1.98 19.53
CA ARG A 67 -11.61 -1.58 20.84
C ARG A 67 -11.64 -2.70 21.88
N LYS A 68 -11.02 -3.86 21.63
CA LYS A 68 -11.03 -4.97 22.61
C LYS A 68 -9.97 -4.85 23.72
N TYR A 69 -9.16 -3.80 23.73
CA TYR A 69 -8.09 -3.60 24.71
C TYR A 69 -7.98 -2.15 25.23
N LEU A 70 -9.07 -1.37 25.17
CA LEU A 70 -9.19 -0.09 25.87
C LEU A 70 -10.45 -0.12 26.74
#